data_AF-A0A7S0DVS6-F1
#
_entry.id   AF-A0A7S0DVS6-F1
#
_cell.length_a   1.000
_cell.length_b   1.000
_cell.length_c   1.000
_cell.angle_alpha   90.00
_cell.angle_beta   90.00
_cell.angle_gamma   90.00
#
_symmetry.space_group_name_H-M   'P 1'
#
loop_
_entity.id
_entity.type
_entity.pdbx_description
1 polymer ?
#
loop_
_entity_poly.entity_id
_entity_poly.type
_entity_poly.pdbx_seq_one_letter_code
_entity_poly.pdbx_strand_id
1 'polypeptide(L)'
;GPSMSTVVRERALAPLLLGVVGSSAALLYYLRARHRQTSRRALELLRVVDSGVLEAELDRRRVGSHVFNTTVRPLHALRSQLLDAALLTLGIDMAADELTPGPPRKAYDSFARPRDGEPCGDEYVAKKAPLIAQQVAFLHRHELARRNELLRNVDDAEKALTNAHKPRHNITLVLDNLRSAENVGSIFRCSDAARVSIATCGFTTTPPDRKLEKTALGAITSVPCTHYEGTLAAVRALRAKGMYVVALETTE
;
A
#
# COMPACT_ATOMS: atom_id res chain seq x y z
N GLY A 1 -42.71 -1.07 47.18
CA GLY A 1 -41.48 -1.38 47.94
C GLY A 1 -40.61 -2.27 47.08
N PRO A 2 -39.29 -2.07 47.06
CA PRO A 2 -38.51 -1.92 45.82
C PRO A 2 -37.52 -3.07 45.53
N SER A 3 -37.06 -3.19 44.28
CA SER A 3 -35.61 -3.16 43.93
C SER A 3 -35.35 -3.46 42.44
N MET A 4 -34.74 -2.50 41.73
CA MET A 4 -33.60 -2.57 40.79
C MET A 4 -33.46 -3.76 39.81
N SER A 5 -33.09 -3.63 38.53
CA SER A 5 -32.31 -2.60 37.83
C SER A 5 -32.43 -2.77 36.30
N THR A 6 -32.63 -1.63 35.61
CA THR A 6 -32.04 -1.20 34.33
C THR A 6 -31.50 -2.27 33.36
N VAL A 7 -32.17 -2.42 32.21
CA VAL A 7 -31.46 -2.60 30.92
C VAL A 7 -32.02 -1.61 29.91
N VAL A 8 -31.07 -0.83 29.39
CA VAL A 8 -31.22 0.34 28.54
C VAL A 8 -31.79 -0.06 27.17
N ARG A 9 -32.75 0.74 26.69
CA ARG A 9 -33.21 0.75 25.29
C ARG A 9 -32.03 1.12 24.38
N GLU A 10 -31.53 0.18 23.58
CA GLU A 10 -30.68 0.51 22.44
C GLU A 10 -31.52 0.64 21.17
N ARG A 11 -31.36 1.81 20.53
CA ARG A 11 -32.02 2.25 19.31
C ARG A 11 -31.70 1.28 18.17
N ALA A 12 -32.72 0.76 17.51
CA ALA A 12 -32.59 0.17 16.18
C ALA A 12 -32.02 1.22 15.23
N LEU A 13 -30.77 1.07 14.82
CA LEU A 13 -30.19 1.79 13.70
C LEU A 13 -30.67 1.11 12.41
N ALA A 14 -31.26 1.94 11.55
CA ALA A 14 -31.69 1.60 10.20
C ALA A 14 -30.55 0.95 9.36
N PRO A 15 -30.89 0.14 8.34
CA PRO A 15 -29.92 -0.65 7.59
C PRO A 15 -29.01 0.26 6.77
N LEU A 16 -27.71 0.17 7.03
CA LEU A 16 -26.71 0.76 6.14
C LEU A 16 -26.57 -0.17 4.94
N LEU A 17 -27.25 0.20 3.85
CA LEU A 17 -26.95 -0.26 2.50
C LEU A 17 -25.46 0.00 2.23
N LEU A 18 -24.67 -1.06 2.08
CA LEU A 18 -23.37 -0.97 1.42
C LEU A 18 -23.47 -1.66 0.07
N GLY A 19 -23.39 -0.85 -0.99
CA GLY A 19 -23.59 -1.25 -2.38
C GLY A 19 -22.56 -2.26 -2.88
N VAL A 20 -23.01 -3.03 -3.86
CA VAL A 20 -22.21 -3.96 -4.66
C VAL A 20 -21.25 -3.16 -5.56
N VAL A 21 -19.95 -3.45 -5.49
CA VAL A 21 -19.02 -3.24 -6.60
C VAL A 21 -18.11 -4.47 -6.71
N GLY A 22 -17.98 -4.97 -7.93
CA GLY A 22 -17.35 -6.24 -8.25
C GLY A 22 -15.87 -6.37 -7.87
N SER A 23 -15.40 -7.62 -7.97
CA SER A 23 -14.05 -8.09 -7.66
C SER A 23 -13.80 -8.32 -6.17
N SER A 24 -13.92 -9.58 -5.76
CA SER A 24 -13.77 -10.12 -4.39
C SER A 24 -12.42 -9.83 -3.69
N ALA A 25 -11.51 -9.06 -4.30
CA ALA A 25 -10.25 -8.63 -3.70
C ALA A 25 -10.36 -7.27 -2.98
N ALA A 26 -11.24 -6.37 -3.43
CA ALA A 26 -11.32 -5.01 -2.88
C ALA A 26 -12.01 -4.95 -1.51
N LEU A 27 -13.04 -5.75 -1.28
CA LEU A 27 -13.75 -5.82 0.00
C LEU A 27 -12.87 -6.42 1.11
N LEU A 28 -12.10 -7.46 0.78
CA LEU A 28 -11.12 -8.07 1.68
C LEU A 28 -9.97 -7.12 2.01
N TYR A 29 -9.56 -6.27 1.07
CA TYR A 29 -8.54 -5.24 1.29
C TYR A 29 -9.06 -4.06 2.12
N TYR A 30 -10.29 -3.62 1.86
CA TYR A 30 -10.95 -2.54 2.61
C TYR A 30 -11.21 -2.93 4.08
N LEU A 31 -11.60 -4.18 4.33
CA LEU A 31 -11.78 -4.71 5.69
C LEU A 31 -10.45 -4.93 6.43
N ARG A 32 -9.34 -5.20 5.71
CA ARG A 32 -8.00 -5.35 6.31
C ARG A 32 -7.38 -4.03 6.74
N ALA A 33 -7.72 -2.93 6.06
CA ALA A 33 -7.07 -1.64 6.26
C ALA A 33 -7.50 -0.88 7.52
N ARG A 34 -8.56 -1.29 8.25
CA ARG A 34 -9.04 -0.50 9.40
C ARG A 34 -9.24 -1.19 10.74
N HIS A 35 -8.86 -2.47 10.88
CA HIS A 35 -9.13 -3.15 12.16
C HIS A 35 -8.09 -4.19 12.56
N ARG A 36 -7.11 -3.75 13.35
CA ARG A 36 -6.27 -4.62 14.20
C ARG A 36 -6.94 -5.00 15.53
N GLN A 37 -8.21 -4.65 15.79
CA GLN A 37 -8.89 -4.94 17.06
C GLN A 37 -10.28 -5.63 16.99
N THR A 38 -10.98 -5.71 15.86
CA THR A 38 -12.31 -6.39 15.78
C THR A 38 -12.27 -7.81 15.22
N SER A 39 -11.09 -8.37 14.98
CA SER A 39 -10.95 -9.61 14.21
C SER A 39 -11.44 -10.88 14.94
N ARG A 40 -11.51 -10.90 16.28
CA ARG A 40 -12.05 -12.07 16.99
C ARG A 40 -13.58 -12.17 16.93
N ARG A 41 -14.29 -11.05 17.07
CA ARG A 41 -15.75 -11.01 17.16
C ARG A 41 -16.44 -11.28 15.81
N ALA A 42 -15.83 -10.84 14.71
CA ALA A 42 -16.33 -11.12 13.36
C ALA A 42 -16.13 -12.59 12.94
N LEU A 43 -15.03 -13.21 13.36
CA LEU A 43 -14.79 -14.65 13.17
C LEU A 43 -15.70 -15.51 14.06
N GLU A 44 -16.03 -15.05 15.27
CA GLU A 44 -17.02 -15.70 16.14
C GLU A 44 -18.45 -15.60 15.57
N LEU A 45 -18.84 -14.46 14.99
CA LEU A 45 -20.14 -14.30 14.33
C LEU A 45 -20.30 -15.21 13.10
N LEU A 46 -19.24 -15.44 12.33
CA LEU A 46 -19.25 -16.36 11.20
C LEU A 46 -19.40 -17.84 11.59
N ARG A 47 -19.14 -18.20 12.86
CA ARG A 47 -19.39 -19.55 13.39
C ARG A 47 -20.86 -19.79 13.76
N VAL A 48 -21.69 -18.75 13.83
CA VAL A 48 -23.07 -18.82 14.37
C VAL A 48 -24.13 -18.58 13.28
N VAL A 49 -23.74 -18.55 12.01
CA VAL A 49 -24.74 -18.52 10.93
C VAL A 49 -25.28 -19.93 10.75
N ASP A 50 -26.52 -20.15 11.17
CA ASP A 50 -27.28 -21.36 10.88
C ASP A 50 -27.31 -21.55 9.36
N SER A 51 -26.71 -22.66 8.91
CA SER A 51 -26.59 -23.01 7.50
C SER A 51 -27.95 -23.06 6.79
N GLY A 52 -29.02 -23.44 7.50
CA GLY A 52 -30.36 -23.50 6.93
C GLY A 52 -30.97 -22.13 6.60
N VAL A 53 -30.66 -21.10 7.40
CA VAL A 53 -31.14 -19.73 7.14
C VAL A 53 -30.40 -19.10 5.96
N LEU A 54 -29.11 -19.39 5.83
CA LEU A 54 -28.28 -18.94 4.72
C LEU A 54 -28.71 -19.61 3.41
N GLU A 55 -28.97 -20.92 3.43
CA GLU A 55 -29.45 -21.67 2.27
C GLU A 55 -30.82 -21.17 1.80
N ALA A 56 -31.79 -20.95 2.70
CA ALA A 56 -33.13 -20.45 2.35
C ALA A 56 -33.15 -19.01 1.78
N GLU A 57 -32.13 -18.20 2.08
CA GLU A 57 -31.98 -16.84 1.54
C GLU A 57 -31.22 -16.84 0.20
N LEU A 58 -30.29 -17.78 0.01
CA LEU A 58 -29.62 -18.02 -1.27
C LEU A 58 -30.55 -18.67 -2.30
N ASP A 59 -31.49 -19.51 -1.88
CA ASP A 59 -32.48 -20.12 -2.77
C ASP A 59 -33.55 -19.09 -3.22
N ARG A 60 -33.88 -18.12 -2.35
CA ARG A 60 -34.80 -17.00 -2.66
C ARG A 60 -34.25 -16.03 -3.70
N ARG A 61 -32.92 -15.87 -3.75
CA ARG A 61 -32.25 -14.99 -4.71
C ARG A 61 -31.65 -15.89 -5.77
N ARG A 62 -32.26 -16.02 -6.95
CA ARG A 62 -31.74 -16.81 -8.10
C ARG A 62 -30.32 -16.37 -8.53
N VAL A 63 -29.31 -16.66 -7.71
CA VAL A 63 -27.90 -16.36 -7.90
C VAL A 63 -27.28 -17.70 -8.21
N GLY A 64 -26.70 -17.84 -9.41
CA GLY A 64 -26.05 -19.08 -9.83
C GLY A 64 -25.10 -19.56 -8.73
N SER A 65 -25.34 -20.78 -8.25
CA SER A 65 -24.58 -21.40 -7.17
C SER A 65 -23.15 -21.64 -7.63
N HIS A 66 -22.23 -20.75 -7.28
CA HIS A 66 -20.81 -21.12 -7.24
C HIS A 66 -20.60 -21.97 -6.00
N VAL A 67 -20.65 -23.30 -6.18
CA VAL A 67 -20.32 -24.26 -5.13
C VAL A 67 -18.84 -24.13 -4.82
N PHE A 68 -18.52 -23.45 -3.71
CA PHE A 68 -17.18 -23.50 -3.14
C PHE A 68 -17.03 -24.87 -2.50
N ASN A 69 -16.29 -25.77 -3.15
CA ASN A 69 -15.94 -27.05 -2.53
C ASN A 69 -15.01 -26.74 -1.34
N THR A 70 -15.56 -26.78 -0.13
CA THR A 70 -14.85 -26.53 1.14
C THR A 70 -14.06 -27.75 1.60
N THR A 71 -14.19 -28.90 0.91
CA THR A 71 -13.40 -30.09 1.23
C THR A 71 -11.98 -29.91 0.71
N VAL A 72 -11.04 -29.76 1.64
CA VAL A 72 -9.61 -29.76 1.34
C VAL A 72 -9.15 -31.21 1.26
N ARG A 73 -8.75 -31.66 0.06
CA ARG A 73 -8.18 -33.00 -0.14
C ARG A 73 -6.94 -33.21 0.76
N PRO A 74 -6.68 -34.41 1.29
CA PRO A 74 -5.52 -34.66 2.14
C PRO A 74 -4.20 -34.46 1.38
N LEU A 75 -3.12 -34.22 2.13
CA LEU A 75 -1.77 -34.17 1.56
C LEU A 75 -1.31 -35.58 1.21
N HIS A 76 -0.72 -35.72 0.02
CA HIS A 76 -0.05 -36.95 -0.36
C HIS A 76 1.41 -36.92 0.13
N ALA A 77 1.74 -37.80 1.09
CA ALA A 77 2.99 -37.76 1.85
C ALA A 77 4.26 -37.61 0.98
N LEU A 78 4.42 -38.45 -0.04
CA LEU A 78 5.59 -38.40 -0.93
C LEU A 78 5.63 -37.13 -1.79
N ARG A 79 4.46 -36.62 -2.22
CA ARG A 79 4.36 -35.44 -3.09
C ARG A 79 4.70 -34.19 -2.30
N SER A 80 4.16 -34.05 -1.09
CA SER A 80 4.50 -32.95 -0.20
C SER A 80 5.97 -33.02 0.21
N GLN A 81 6.48 -34.18 0.64
CA GLN A 81 7.87 -34.31 1.09
C GLN A 81 8.89 -33.94 0.00
N LEU A 82 8.71 -34.44 -1.22
CA LEU A 82 9.64 -34.14 -2.32
C LEU A 82 9.49 -32.71 -2.84
N LEU A 83 8.27 -32.15 -2.79
CA LEU A 83 8.05 -30.75 -3.14
C LEU A 83 8.67 -29.81 -2.10
N ASP A 84 8.51 -30.09 -0.81
CA ASP A 84 9.08 -29.31 0.28
C ASP A 84 10.61 -29.35 0.24
N ALA A 85 11.21 -30.53 0.02
CA ALA A 85 12.65 -30.67 -0.16
C ALA A 85 13.16 -29.87 -1.38
N ALA A 86 12.43 -29.91 -2.50
CA ALA A 86 12.78 -29.14 -3.68
C ALA A 86 12.62 -27.63 -3.46
N LEU A 87 11.62 -27.18 -2.69
CA LEU A 87 11.47 -25.77 -2.32
C LEU A 87 12.59 -25.30 -1.39
N LEU A 88 13.01 -26.14 -0.44
CA LEU A 88 14.12 -25.83 0.46
C LEU A 88 15.43 -25.59 -0.32
N THR A 89 15.71 -26.40 -1.35
CA THR A 89 16.88 -26.17 -2.22
C THR A 89 16.80 -24.86 -3.02
N LEU A 90 15.60 -24.32 -3.23
CA LEU A 90 15.36 -23.01 -3.87
C LEU A 90 15.32 -21.85 -2.85
N GLY A 91 15.63 -22.12 -1.58
CA GLY A 91 15.67 -21.14 -0.50
C GLY A 91 14.30 -20.76 0.05
N ILE A 92 13.30 -21.64 -0.07
CA ILE A 92 11.97 -21.48 0.53
C ILE A 92 11.79 -22.61 1.54
N ASP A 93 11.88 -22.28 2.83
CA ASP A 93 11.70 -23.26 3.89
C ASP A 93 10.22 -23.30 4.28
N MET A 94 9.49 -24.34 3.90
CA MET A 94 8.06 -24.43 4.22
C MET A 94 7.73 -24.53 5.72
N ALA A 95 8.71 -24.88 6.57
CA ALA A 95 8.54 -24.94 8.03
C ALA A 95 8.80 -23.58 8.71
N ALA A 96 9.66 -22.74 8.13
CA ALA A 96 9.97 -21.40 8.63
C ALA A 96 9.22 -20.27 7.89
N ASP A 97 8.97 -20.45 6.60
CA ASP A 97 8.32 -19.52 5.69
C ASP A 97 6.86 -19.94 5.45
N GLU A 98 5.92 -19.04 5.79
CA GLU A 98 4.53 -19.24 5.39
C GLU A 98 4.40 -18.95 3.89
N LEU A 99 4.10 -19.99 3.09
CA LEU A 99 3.92 -19.82 1.65
C LEU A 99 2.81 -18.81 1.38
N THR A 100 3.19 -17.75 0.69
CA THR A 100 2.33 -16.64 0.34
C THR A 100 0.94 -17.08 -0.18
N PRO A 101 -0.17 -16.64 0.47
CA PRO A 101 -1.52 -16.93 0.01
C PRO A 101 -1.76 -16.44 -1.42
N GLY A 102 -2.48 -17.22 -2.22
CA GLY A 102 -2.79 -16.89 -3.62
C GLY A 102 -2.21 -17.89 -4.61
N PRO A 103 -1.74 -17.45 -5.80
CA PRO A 103 -1.21 -18.32 -6.84
C PRO A 103 -0.10 -19.30 -6.39
N PRO A 104 0.88 -18.91 -5.55
CA PRO A 104 1.94 -19.84 -5.10
C PRO A 104 1.35 -21.01 -4.30
N ARG A 105 0.47 -20.68 -3.34
CA ARG A 105 -0.23 -21.67 -2.52
C ARG A 105 -1.13 -22.59 -3.33
N LYS A 106 -1.84 -22.05 -4.34
CA LYS A 106 -2.65 -22.86 -5.26
C LYS A 106 -1.80 -23.83 -6.08
N ALA A 107 -0.65 -23.38 -6.59
CA ALA A 107 0.26 -24.24 -7.34
C ALA A 107 0.81 -25.37 -6.46
N TYR A 108 1.20 -25.05 -5.22
CA TYR A 108 1.61 -26.05 -4.23
C TYR A 108 0.50 -27.07 -3.96
N ASP A 109 -0.69 -26.61 -3.56
CA ASP A 109 -1.80 -27.48 -3.19
C ASP A 109 -2.29 -28.32 -4.37
N SER A 110 -2.20 -27.81 -5.61
CA SER A 110 -2.58 -28.57 -6.81
C SER A 110 -1.71 -29.81 -7.02
N PHE A 111 -0.44 -29.75 -6.63
CA PHE A 111 0.45 -30.89 -6.72
C PHE A 111 0.42 -31.72 -5.44
N ALA A 112 0.51 -31.11 -4.26
CA ALA A 112 0.59 -31.83 -2.99
C ALA A 112 -0.71 -32.56 -2.61
N ARG A 113 -1.86 -32.14 -3.17
CA ARG A 113 -3.20 -32.69 -2.90
C ARG A 113 -3.84 -33.21 -4.19
N PRO A 114 -3.33 -34.34 -4.74
CA PRO A 114 -3.77 -34.89 -6.01
C PRO A 114 -5.27 -35.18 -6.04
N ARG A 115 -5.89 -35.10 -7.22
CA ARG A 115 -7.24 -35.60 -7.45
C ARG A 115 -7.25 -37.13 -7.52
N ASP A 116 -8.43 -37.71 -7.33
CA ASP A 116 -8.62 -39.14 -7.51
C ASP A 116 -8.21 -39.56 -8.93
N GLY A 117 -7.37 -40.60 -9.04
CA GLY A 117 -6.85 -41.10 -10.31
C GLY A 117 -5.60 -40.38 -10.84
N GLU A 118 -5.07 -39.35 -10.16
CA GLU A 118 -3.78 -38.76 -10.55
C GLU A 118 -2.60 -39.71 -10.28
N PRO A 119 -1.57 -39.71 -11.16
CA PRO A 119 -0.38 -40.52 -10.95
C PRO A 119 0.37 -40.09 -9.69
N CYS A 120 0.62 -41.05 -8.79
CA CYS A 120 1.30 -40.82 -7.52
C CYS A 120 2.51 -41.75 -7.31
N GLY A 121 2.93 -42.48 -8.35
CA GLY A 121 4.09 -43.37 -8.29
C GLY A 121 5.41 -42.61 -8.11
N ASP A 122 6.35 -43.24 -7.42
CA ASP A 122 7.62 -42.63 -6.97
C ASP A 122 8.40 -41.96 -8.10
N GLU A 123 8.53 -42.63 -9.25
CA GLU A 123 9.25 -42.08 -10.41
C GLU A 123 8.58 -40.81 -10.96
N TYR A 124 7.24 -40.79 -11.03
CA TYR A 124 6.48 -39.64 -11.48
C TYR A 124 6.67 -38.46 -10.52
N VAL A 125 6.53 -38.72 -9.21
CA VAL A 125 6.64 -37.68 -8.19
C VAL A 125 8.06 -37.10 -8.15
N ALA A 126 9.09 -37.95 -8.21
CA ALA A 126 10.49 -37.53 -8.22
C ALA A 126 10.83 -36.64 -9.43
N LYS A 127 10.27 -36.94 -10.61
CA LYS A 127 10.46 -36.12 -11.82
C LYS A 127 9.67 -34.80 -11.75
N LYS A 128 8.45 -34.83 -11.19
CA LYS A 128 7.52 -33.69 -11.27
C LYS A 128 7.72 -32.67 -10.15
N ALA A 129 8.09 -33.10 -8.94
CA ALA A 129 8.23 -32.22 -7.78
C ALA A 129 9.19 -31.03 -8.00
N PRO A 130 10.39 -31.19 -8.59
CA PRO A 130 11.30 -30.06 -8.83
C PRO A 130 10.72 -29.01 -9.78
N LEU A 131 9.97 -29.42 -10.81
CA LEU A 131 9.35 -28.52 -11.76
C LEU A 131 8.25 -27.67 -11.09
N ILE A 132 7.45 -28.30 -10.25
CA ILE A 132 6.42 -27.59 -9.47
C ILE A 132 7.08 -26.67 -8.44
N ALA A 133 8.17 -27.09 -7.81
CA ALA A 133 8.93 -26.25 -6.87
C ALA A 133 9.41 -24.96 -7.54
N GLN A 134 9.97 -25.05 -8.76
CA GLN A 134 10.37 -23.87 -9.54
C GLN A 134 9.20 -22.93 -9.81
N GLN A 135 8.04 -23.48 -10.21
CA GLN A 135 6.83 -22.67 -10.45
C GLN A 135 6.34 -21.99 -9.17
N VAL A 136 6.26 -22.74 -8.06
CA VAL A 136 5.84 -22.21 -6.76
C VAL A 136 6.81 -21.12 -6.30
N ALA A 137 8.12 -21.36 -6.42
CA ALA A 137 9.15 -20.39 -6.04
C ALA A 137 9.08 -19.10 -6.88
N PHE A 138 8.91 -19.22 -8.19
CA PHE A 138 8.72 -18.08 -9.07
C PHE A 138 7.51 -17.25 -8.64
N LEU A 139 6.36 -17.89 -8.46
CA LEU A 139 5.13 -17.20 -8.03
C LEU A 139 5.28 -16.58 -6.64
N HIS A 140 5.95 -17.27 -5.71
CA HIS A 140 6.15 -16.81 -4.35
C HIS A 140 6.99 -15.54 -4.32
N ARG A 141 8.13 -15.52 -5.03
CA ARG A 141 9.00 -14.34 -5.14
C ARG A 141 8.29 -13.18 -5.83
N HIS A 142 7.51 -13.46 -6.87
CA HIS A 142 6.74 -12.43 -7.57
C HIS A 142 5.70 -11.76 -6.65
N GLU A 143 4.97 -12.56 -5.88
CA GLU A 143 3.95 -12.02 -4.96
C GLU A 143 4.59 -11.29 -3.77
N LEU A 144 5.75 -11.74 -3.27
CA LEU A 144 6.53 -10.99 -2.28
C LEU A 144 7.02 -9.65 -2.85
N ALA A 145 7.55 -9.62 -4.07
CA ALA A 145 8.00 -8.40 -4.72
C ALA A 145 6.84 -7.40 -4.89
N ARG A 146 5.68 -7.86 -5.36
CA ARG A 146 4.48 -7.05 -5.49
C ARG A 146 3.99 -6.49 -4.14
N ARG A 147 4.05 -7.28 -3.07
CA ARG A 147 3.71 -6.81 -1.72
C ARG A 147 4.69 -5.78 -1.20
N ASN A 148 5.99 -5.98 -1.44
CA ASN A 148 7.02 -5.02 -1.05
C ASN A 148 6.91 -3.70 -1.82
N GLU A 149 6.50 -3.73 -3.08
CA GLU A 149 6.19 -2.54 -3.86
C GLU A 149 5.02 -1.76 -3.24
N LEU A 150 3.94 -2.45 -2.84
CA LEU A 150 2.82 -1.83 -2.14
C LEU A 150 3.25 -1.21 -0.81
N LEU A 151 4.09 -1.89 -0.02
CA LEU A 151 4.60 -1.37 1.26
C LEU A 151 5.43 -0.09 1.06
N ARG A 152 6.33 -0.06 0.06
CA ARG A 152 7.12 1.14 -0.26
C ARG A 152 6.23 2.34 -0.60
N ASN A 153 5.21 2.14 -1.42
CA ASN A 153 4.31 3.21 -1.84
C ASN A 153 3.48 3.77 -0.66
N VAL A 154 3.06 2.90 0.27
CA VAL A 154 2.32 3.33 1.47
C VAL A 154 3.23 4.12 2.41
N ASP A 155 4.45 3.65 2.67
CA ASP A 155 5.42 4.34 3.52
C ASP A 155 5.78 5.73 2.97
N ASP A 156 5.96 5.85 1.65
CA ASP A 156 6.26 7.12 1.00
C ASP A 156 5.08 8.09 1.08
N ALA A 157 3.84 7.59 0.94
CA ALA A 157 2.63 8.39 1.10
C ALA A 157 2.43 8.87 2.55
N GLU A 158 2.64 7.99 3.55
CA GLU A 158 2.55 8.36 4.96
C GLU A 158 3.63 9.37 5.35
N LYS A 159 4.87 9.19 4.87
CA LYS A 159 5.96 10.17 5.06
C LYS A 159 5.63 11.50 4.40
N ALA A 160 5.10 11.49 3.17
CA ALA A 160 4.67 12.70 2.47
C ALA A 160 3.57 13.44 3.26
N LEU A 161 2.58 12.72 3.78
CA LEU A 161 1.50 13.28 4.60
C LEU A 161 2.05 13.86 5.93
N THR A 162 2.94 13.12 6.59
CA THR A 162 3.57 13.55 7.84
C THR A 162 4.42 14.80 7.62
N ASN A 163 5.21 14.82 6.53
CA ASN A 163 6.01 15.98 6.18
C ASN A 163 5.15 17.16 5.74
N ALA A 164 4.02 16.96 5.07
CA ALA A 164 3.11 18.05 4.71
C ALA A 164 2.63 18.83 5.94
N HIS A 165 2.32 18.14 7.04
CA HIS A 165 1.84 18.76 8.30
C HIS A 165 2.95 19.39 9.15
N LYS A 166 4.23 19.12 8.88
CA LYS A 166 5.32 19.75 9.64
C LYS A 166 5.38 21.25 9.33
N PRO A 167 5.47 22.12 10.35
CA PRO A 167 5.58 23.55 10.12
C PRO A 167 6.82 23.86 9.30
N ARG A 168 6.70 24.82 8.38
CA ARG A 168 7.83 25.37 7.64
C ARG A 168 8.54 26.42 8.49
N HIS A 169 9.84 26.54 8.31
CA HIS A 169 10.56 27.66 8.91
C HIS A 169 10.14 28.96 8.22
N ASN A 170 10.03 30.04 8.99
CA ASN A 170 9.71 31.36 8.44
C ASN A 170 10.96 31.98 7.79
N ILE A 171 11.51 31.27 6.81
CA ILE A 171 12.68 31.63 6.02
C ILE A 171 12.26 31.54 4.55
N THR A 172 12.57 32.58 3.79
CA THR A 172 12.33 32.62 2.35
C THR A 172 13.65 32.89 1.63
N LEU A 173 14.03 32.00 0.71
CA LEU A 173 15.18 32.21 -0.16
C LEU A 173 14.76 33.09 -1.35
N VAL A 174 15.41 34.24 -1.51
CA VAL A 174 15.21 35.12 -2.67
C VAL A 174 16.23 34.78 -3.74
N LEU A 175 15.76 34.32 -4.89
CA LEU A 175 16.60 33.94 -6.03
C LEU A 175 16.64 35.09 -7.03
N ASP A 176 17.71 35.87 -6.94
CA ASP A 176 17.92 37.05 -7.78
C ASP A 176 18.49 36.65 -9.15
N ASN A 177 17.68 36.79 -10.20
CA ASN A 177 18.12 36.71 -11.60
C ASN A 177 18.99 35.46 -11.91
N LEU A 178 18.63 34.30 -11.35
CA LEU A 178 19.35 33.05 -11.56
C LEU A 178 19.02 32.44 -12.93
N ARG A 179 20.02 32.41 -13.81
CA ARG A 179 19.87 31.92 -15.19
C ARG A 179 19.76 30.38 -15.32
N SER A 180 20.40 29.63 -14.42
CA SER A 180 20.51 28.17 -14.55
C SER A 180 19.32 27.46 -13.89
N ALA A 181 18.42 26.89 -14.71
CA ALA A 181 17.32 26.05 -14.23
C ALA A 181 17.78 24.78 -13.46
N GLU A 182 19.01 24.31 -13.71
CA GLU A 182 19.61 23.18 -12.97
C GLU A 182 20.01 23.61 -11.55
N ASN A 183 20.60 24.79 -11.41
CA ASN A 183 20.93 25.36 -10.10
C ASN A 183 19.64 25.71 -9.34
N VAL A 184 18.65 26.30 -10.01
CA VAL A 184 17.34 26.58 -9.41
C VAL A 184 16.69 25.29 -8.93
N GLY A 185 16.67 24.22 -9.75
CA GLY A 185 16.15 22.92 -9.34
C GLY A 185 16.87 22.32 -8.13
N SER A 186 18.19 22.47 -8.04
CA SER A 186 18.97 22.05 -6.88
C SER A 186 18.59 22.83 -5.62
N ILE A 187 18.36 24.15 -5.74
CA ILE A 187 17.88 25.01 -4.64
C ILE A 187 16.47 24.60 -4.19
N PHE A 188 15.58 24.25 -5.13
CA PHE A 188 14.25 23.71 -4.79
C PHE A 188 14.36 22.43 -3.95
N ARG A 189 15.25 21.50 -4.33
CA ARG A 189 15.49 20.27 -3.56
C ARG A 189 16.03 20.55 -2.16
N CYS A 190 16.99 21.45 -2.04
CA CYS A 190 17.50 21.89 -0.73
C CYS A 190 16.40 22.57 0.10
N SER A 191 15.54 23.36 -0.53
CA SER A 191 14.46 24.08 0.15
C SER A 191 13.34 23.16 0.63
N ASP A 192 13.07 22.08 -0.10
CA ASP A 192 12.14 21.04 0.32
C ASP A 192 12.65 20.31 1.56
N ALA A 193 13.92 19.89 1.54
CA ALA A 193 14.58 19.26 2.68
C ALA A 193 14.67 20.20 3.90
N ALA A 194 15.02 21.47 3.67
CA ALA A 194 15.14 22.50 4.71
C ALA A 194 13.79 23.10 5.14
N ARG A 195 12.67 22.74 4.49
CA ARG A 195 11.32 23.24 4.80
C ARG A 195 11.20 24.76 4.79
N VAL A 196 11.84 25.41 3.82
CA VAL A 196 11.79 26.86 3.59
C VAL A 196 10.99 27.19 2.33
N SER A 197 10.66 28.47 2.12
CA SER A 197 9.95 28.96 0.93
C SER A 197 10.92 29.61 -0.05
N ILE A 198 10.50 29.79 -1.30
CA ILE A 198 11.29 30.43 -2.36
C ILE A 198 10.55 31.66 -2.92
N ALA A 199 11.31 32.70 -3.23
CA ALA A 199 10.87 33.84 -4.02
C ALA A 199 11.78 33.98 -5.25
N THR A 200 11.28 33.74 -6.45
CA THR A 200 12.06 33.91 -7.68
C THR A 200 11.91 35.33 -8.22
N CYS A 201 13.00 35.90 -8.76
CA CYS A 201 13.01 37.28 -9.23
C CYS A 201 13.49 37.41 -10.68
N GLY A 202 12.90 38.34 -11.43
CA GLY A 202 13.32 38.69 -12.78
C GLY A 202 13.29 37.50 -13.73
N PHE A 203 14.38 37.25 -14.46
CA PHE A 203 14.43 36.15 -15.43
C PHE A 203 14.71 34.77 -14.81
N THR A 204 14.65 34.64 -13.47
CA THR A 204 14.82 33.36 -12.80
C THR A 204 13.76 32.35 -13.23
N THR A 205 14.18 31.16 -13.66
CA THR A 205 13.26 30.07 -14.03
C THR A 205 12.29 29.77 -12.88
N THR A 206 10.99 29.77 -13.15
CA THR A 206 9.94 29.67 -12.14
C THR A 206 8.86 28.68 -12.59
N PRO A 207 8.23 27.90 -11.69
CA PRO A 207 7.12 27.03 -12.07
C PRO A 207 5.94 27.81 -12.66
N PRO A 208 5.25 27.27 -13.69
CA PRO A 208 5.52 26.01 -14.36
C PRO A 208 6.63 26.12 -15.43
N ASP A 209 7.71 25.33 -15.31
CA ASP A 209 8.76 25.21 -16.32
C ASP A 209 9.28 23.76 -16.41
N ARG A 210 9.36 23.22 -17.63
CA ARG A 210 9.71 21.81 -17.86
C ARG A 210 11.16 21.48 -17.50
N LYS A 211 12.09 22.41 -17.73
CA LYS A 211 13.51 22.19 -17.42
C LYS A 211 13.70 22.17 -15.91
N LEU A 212 13.05 23.09 -15.20
CA LEU A 212 13.03 23.13 -13.74
C LEU A 212 12.34 21.89 -13.14
N GLU A 213 11.21 21.45 -13.69
CA GLU A 213 10.51 20.25 -13.19
C GLU A 213 11.41 19.01 -13.25
N LYS A 214 12.14 18.85 -14.36
CA LYS A 214 13.10 17.74 -14.52
C LYS A 214 14.22 17.77 -13.47
N THR A 215 14.69 18.95 -13.07
CA THR A 215 15.84 19.10 -12.16
C THR A 215 15.42 19.12 -10.69
N ALA A 216 14.22 19.59 -10.39
CA ALA A 216 13.69 19.71 -9.04
C ALA A 216 13.15 18.38 -8.46
N LEU A 217 12.93 17.35 -9.29
CA LEU A 217 12.51 16.01 -8.86
C LEU A 217 11.27 16.01 -7.95
N GLY A 218 10.25 16.78 -8.33
CA GLY A 218 9.00 16.90 -7.56
C GLY A 218 8.98 18.00 -6.50
N ALA A 219 10.13 18.60 -6.14
CA ALA A 219 10.18 19.66 -5.13
C ALA A 219 9.37 20.93 -5.50
N ILE A 220 9.06 21.15 -6.79
CA ILE A 220 8.22 22.26 -7.24
C ILE A 220 6.78 22.19 -6.70
N THR A 221 6.28 20.99 -6.39
CA THR A 221 4.90 20.81 -5.90
C THR A 221 4.82 20.97 -4.39
N SER A 222 5.93 20.74 -3.68
CA SER A 222 5.98 20.81 -2.22
C SER A 222 6.43 22.19 -1.70
N VAL A 223 7.37 22.86 -2.38
CA VAL A 223 7.96 24.13 -1.93
C VAL A 223 7.10 25.33 -2.37
N PRO A 224 6.57 26.13 -1.42
CA PRO A 224 5.87 27.36 -1.75
C PRO A 224 6.80 28.32 -2.49
N CYS A 225 6.40 28.74 -3.68
CA CYS A 225 7.17 29.64 -4.52
C CYS A 225 6.30 30.81 -4.97
N THR A 226 6.81 32.03 -4.89
CA THR A 226 6.17 33.23 -5.44
C THR A 226 7.14 33.94 -6.37
N HIS A 227 6.67 34.30 -7.57
CA HIS A 227 7.45 35.06 -8.52
C HIS A 227 7.30 36.56 -8.31
N TYR A 228 8.39 37.30 -8.56
CA TYR A 228 8.41 38.75 -8.58
C TYR A 228 9.16 39.25 -9.81
N GLU A 229 8.66 40.31 -10.44
CA GLU A 229 9.30 40.96 -11.60
C GLU A 229 10.74 41.43 -11.32
N GLY A 230 11.06 41.69 -10.05
CA GLY A 230 12.42 42.07 -9.66
C GLY A 230 12.67 41.94 -8.16
N THR A 231 13.95 41.85 -7.81
CA THR A 231 14.43 41.56 -6.44
C THR A 231 13.96 42.60 -5.44
N LEU A 232 13.93 43.88 -5.82
CA LEU A 232 13.43 44.95 -4.96
C LEU A 232 11.94 44.80 -4.63
N ALA A 233 11.13 44.29 -5.58
CA ALA A 233 9.70 44.04 -5.34
C ALA A 233 9.51 42.89 -4.34
N ALA A 234 10.30 41.82 -4.48
CA ALA A 234 10.31 40.72 -3.51
C ALA A 234 10.71 41.22 -2.11
N VAL A 235 11.83 41.94 -2.00
CA VAL A 235 12.32 42.47 -0.72
C VAL A 235 11.28 43.37 -0.04
N ARG A 236 10.65 44.29 -0.79
CA ARG A 236 9.59 45.16 -0.25
C ARG A 236 8.39 44.35 0.25
N ALA A 237 7.94 43.36 -0.51
CA ALA A 237 6.81 42.50 -0.12
C ALA A 237 7.13 41.67 1.14
N LEU A 238 8.35 41.14 1.25
CA LEU A 238 8.78 40.35 2.41
C LEU A 238 8.98 41.23 3.66
N ARG A 239 9.54 42.44 3.52
CA ARG A 239 9.64 43.41 4.63
C ARG A 239 8.28 43.88 5.12
N ALA A 240 7.32 44.11 4.22
CA ALA A 240 5.95 44.46 4.60
C ALA A 240 5.25 43.36 5.41
N LYS A 241 5.68 42.10 5.26
CA LYS A 241 5.26 40.96 6.09
C LYS A 241 6.03 40.85 7.42
N GLY A 242 6.85 41.85 7.77
CA GLY A 242 7.66 41.86 8.99
C GLY A 242 8.91 40.99 8.94
N MET A 243 9.34 40.53 7.77
CA MET A 243 10.53 39.69 7.65
C MET A 243 11.82 40.52 7.59
N TYR A 244 12.85 40.04 8.28
CA TYR A 244 14.20 40.56 8.16
C TYR A 244 14.87 40.02 6.89
N VAL A 245 15.59 40.89 6.18
CA VAL A 245 16.21 40.55 4.89
C VAL A 245 17.72 40.62 5.04
N VAL A 246 18.39 39.53 4.71
CA VAL A 246 19.85 39.41 4.69
C VAL A 246 20.28 39.12 3.27
N ALA A 247 21.26 39.87 2.78
CA ALA A 247 21.93 39.59 1.51
C ALA A 247 23.15 38.70 1.78
N LEU A 248 23.35 37.68 0.95
CA LEU A 248 24.55 36.86 0.95
C LEU A 248 25.41 37.30 -0.23
N GLU A 249 26.62 37.76 0.06
CA GLU A 249 27.60 38.20 -0.93
C GLU A 249 28.94 37.54 -0.60
N THR A 250 29.69 37.17 -1.63
CA THR A 250 31.07 36.71 -1.49
C THR A 250 31.97 37.94 -1.50
N THR A 251 32.66 38.20 -0.39
CA THR A 251 33.73 39.19 -0.33
C THR A 251 35.03 38.55 -0.79
N GLU A 252 35.72 39.18 -1.74
CA GLU A 252 37.15 38.93 -1.98
C GLU A 252 38.02 39.81 -1.07
#